data_AF-A0A8H4VDP0-F1
#
_entry.id   AF-A0A8H4VDP0-F1
#
_cell.length_a   1.000
_cell.length_b   1.000
_cell.length_c   1.000
_cell.angle_alpha   90.00
_cell.angle_beta   90.00
_cell.angle_gamma   90.00
#
_symmetry.space_group_name_H-M   'P 1'
#
loop_
_entity.id
_entity.type
_entity.pdbx_description
1 polymer ?
#
loop_
_entity_poly.entity_id
_entity_poly.type
_entity_poly.pdbx_seq_one_letter_code
_entity_poly.pdbx_strand_id
1 'polypeptide(L)'
;MDRITDADVTAEFQNTNKRLQPSAKETHGCPVQISLDPREQSLLYCELEYHLTTALNDFITAELEKGHLVPDSLKQISDVWASRGRSKVIGFRYDLETQLQLVSLHVHDFEFHGRRQSSLSEIGALLGAMKSHARQMRVRTFCRPDLVIAKELVDSQSLFNLINVPRVQQLALAEAAQFFEVIVEREKGRRQQRLRAGKEIL
;
A
#
# COMPACT_ATOMS: atom_id res chain seq x y z
N MET A 1 6.00 -64.78 -11.06
CA MET A 1 4.94 -65.31 -10.18
C MET A 1 5.31 -64.89 -8.76
N ASP A 2 4.58 -64.12 -7.96
CA ASP A 2 3.17 -63.66 -7.93
C ASP A 2 3.14 -62.38 -7.05
N ARG A 3 2.46 -61.27 -7.36
CA ARG A 3 1.01 -60.94 -7.40
C ARG A 3 0.18 -61.41 -6.18
N ILE A 4 -0.09 -60.43 -5.31
CA ILE A 4 -1.38 -60.03 -4.67
C ILE A 4 -2.34 -61.14 -4.22
N THR A 5 -2.79 -61.08 -2.96
CA THR A 5 -4.22 -61.12 -2.59
C THR A 5 -4.52 -60.50 -1.21
N ASP A 6 -5.63 -59.76 -1.20
CA ASP A 6 -6.39 -59.15 -0.09
C ASP A 6 -6.83 -60.12 1.02
N ALA A 7 -7.07 -59.58 2.22
CA ALA A 7 -8.36 -59.74 2.90
C ALA A 7 -8.52 -58.74 4.07
N ASP A 8 -9.69 -58.13 4.06
CA ASP A 8 -10.35 -57.14 4.92
C ASP A 8 -10.44 -57.49 6.42
N VAL A 9 -10.72 -56.49 7.27
CA VAL A 9 -11.78 -56.45 8.32
C VAL A 9 -11.52 -55.28 9.29
N THR A 10 -12.22 -54.17 9.01
CA THR A 10 -12.83 -53.16 9.92
C THR A 10 -12.20 -52.85 11.29
N ALA A 11 -11.86 -51.57 11.49
CA ALA A 11 -12.01 -50.90 12.80
C ALA A 11 -12.46 -49.45 12.62
N GLU A 12 -13.61 -49.17 13.21
CA GLU A 12 -14.32 -47.90 13.25
C GLU A 12 -13.47 -46.79 13.89
N PHE A 13 -13.45 -45.60 13.30
CA PHE A 13 -13.15 -44.37 14.03
C PHE A 13 -14.30 -43.38 13.92
N GLN A 14 -14.83 -43.06 15.09
CA GLN A 14 -16.07 -42.36 15.37
C GLN A 14 -16.02 -40.91 14.87
N ASN A 15 -16.95 -40.60 13.97
CA ASN A 15 -17.25 -39.27 13.47
C ASN A 15 -18.00 -38.47 14.55
N THR A 16 -17.29 -37.65 15.33
CA THR A 16 -17.90 -36.64 16.21
C THR A 16 -17.83 -35.26 15.58
N ASN A 17 -18.46 -35.11 14.41
CA ASN A 17 -18.78 -33.81 13.85
C ASN A 17 -19.93 -33.17 14.64
N LYS A 18 -19.64 -32.61 15.82
CA LYS A 18 -20.47 -31.56 16.40
C LYS A 18 -20.25 -30.29 15.57
N ARG A 19 -21.07 -30.15 14.53
CA ARG A 19 -21.25 -28.92 13.76
C ARG A 19 -21.66 -27.81 14.71
N LEU A 20 -20.69 -27.05 15.21
CA LEU A 20 -20.94 -25.72 15.78
C LEU A 20 -21.56 -24.89 14.65
N GLN A 21 -22.86 -24.67 14.73
CA GLN A 21 -23.49 -23.64 13.92
C GLN A 21 -22.80 -22.32 14.24
N PRO A 22 -22.20 -21.61 13.26
CA PRO A 22 -21.90 -20.21 13.47
C PRO A 22 -23.26 -19.54 13.62
N SER A 23 -23.53 -18.96 14.80
CA SER A 23 -24.61 -17.98 14.89
C SER A 23 -24.22 -16.87 13.93
N ALA A 24 -24.91 -16.81 12.79
CA ALA A 24 -24.80 -15.70 11.86
C ALA A 24 -25.37 -14.46 12.58
N LYS A 25 -24.53 -13.83 13.40
CA LYS A 25 -24.61 -12.40 13.57
C LYS A 25 -24.21 -11.83 12.21
N GLU A 26 -25.19 -11.73 11.32
CA GLU A 26 -25.13 -10.82 10.18
C GLU A 26 -24.92 -9.43 10.75
N THR A 27 -23.65 -9.10 10.97
CA THR A 27 -23.23 -7.71 10.94
C THR A 27 -23.49 -7.33 9.50
N HIS A 28 -24.55 -6.56 9.25
CA HIS A 28 -24.76 -5.88 7.98
C HIS A 28 -23.57 -4.93 7.77
N GLY A 29 -22.42 -5.51 7.39
CA GLY A 29 -21.26 -4.77 6.95
C GLY A 29 -21.69 -4.05 5.71
N CYS A 30 -21.60 -2.72 5.73
CA CYS A 30 -21.70 -1.93 4.52
C CYS A 30 -20.85 -2.63 3.45
N PRO A 31 -21.44 -3.02 2.29
CA PRO A 31 -20.70 -3.76 1.29
C PRO A 31 -19.47 -2.94 0.91
N VAL A 32 -18.30 -3.56 1.07
CA VAL A 32 -17.01 -2.95 0.80
C VAL A 32 -17.03 -2.38 -0.61
N GLN A 33 -17.00 -1.06 -0.73
CA GLN A 33 -17.10 -0.39 -2.02
C GLN A 33 -15.77 -0.55 -2.77
N ILE A 34 -15.85 -1.11 -3.97
CA ILE A 34 -14.76 -1.21 -4.93
C ILE A 34 -15.29 -0.56 -6.20
N SER A 35 -14.83 0.65 -6.50
CA SER A 35 -15.24 1.43 -7.67
C SER A 35 -14.27 1.30 -8.83
N LEU A 36 -12.97 1.29 -8.56
CA LEU A 36 -11.94 1.17 -9.59
C LEU A 36 -11.82 -0.29 -10.05
N ASP A 37 -11.87 -0.50 -11.36
CA ASP A 37 -11.57 -1.79 -11.97
C ASP A 37 -10.07 -2.13 -11.87
N PRO A 38 -9.65 -3.39 -12.12
CA PRO A 38 -8.25 -3.76 -11.97
C PRO A 38 -7.26 -2.97 -12.83
N ARG A 39 -7.69 -2.50 -14.01
CA ARG A 39 -6.86 -1.69 -14.90
C ARG A 39 -6.72 -0.27 -14.35
N GLU A 40 -7.81 0.32 -13.87
CA GLU A 40 -7.82 1.63 -13.21
C GLU A 40 -6.94 1.62 -11.95
N GLN A 41 -7.01 0.57 -11.11
CA GLN A 41 -6.12 0.42 -9.95
C GLN A 41 -4.66 0.27 -10.38
N SER A 42 -4.37 -0.50 -11.43
CA SER A 42 -3.00 -0.65 -11.93
C SER A 42 -2.40 0.66 -12.44
N LEU A 43 -3.17 1.49 -13.13
CA LEU A 43 -2.72 2.80 -13.61
C LEU A 43 -2.45 3.75 -12.42
N LEU A 44 -3.39 3.82 -11.48
CA LEU A 44 -3.25 4.64 -10.28
C LEU A 44 -1.99 4.27 -9.48
N TYR A 45 -1.79 2.98 -9.22
CA TYR A 45 -0.64 2.54 -8.43
C TYR A 45 0.69 2.69 -9.14
N CYS A 46 0.72 2.55 -10.48
CA CYS A 46 1.93 2.79 -11.26
C CYS A 46 2.37 4.26 -11.14
N GLU A 47 1.45 5.20 -11.33
CA GLU A 47 1.73 6.64 -11.18
C GLU A 47 2.10 7.00 -9.74
N LEU A 48 1.33 6.49 -8.77
CA LEU A 48 1.57 6.79 -7.36
C LEU A 48 2.95 6.28 -6.89
N GLU A 49 3.32 5.04 -7.24
CA GLU A 49 4.63 4.48 -6.90
C GLU A 49 5.76 5.28 -7.58
N TYR A 50 5.58 5.68 -8.83
CA TYR A 50 6.55 6.51 -9.55
C TYR A 50 6.77 7.87 -8.88
N HIS A 51 5.70 8.58 -8.52
CA HIS A 51 5.81 9.90 -7.88
C HIS A 51 6.40 9.79 -6.47
N LEU A 52 5.98 8.81 -5.67
CA LEU A 52 6.53 8.59 -4.33
C LEU A 52 8.03 8.28 -4.37
N THR A 53 8.46 7.39 -5.28
CA THR A 53 9.87 6.99 -5.37
C THR A 53 10.76 8.11 -5.90
N THR A 54 10.24 8.94 -6.79
CA THR A 54 10.94 10.12 -7.31
C THR A 54 11.10 11.17 -6.23
N ALA A 55 10.02 11.51 -5.52
CA ALA A 55 10.05 12.48 -4.42
C ALA A 55 11.03 12.08 -3.31
N LEU A 56 11.04 10.80 -2.92
CA LEU A 56 11.98 10.30 -1.91
C LEU A 56 13.43 10.32 -2.41
N ASN A 57 13.68 9.97 -3.66
CA ASN A 57 15.03 10.07 -4.23
C ASN A 57 15.55 11.51 -4.14
N ASP A 58 14.72 12.49 -4.53
CA ASP A 58 15.11 13.90 -4.54
C ASP A 58 15.32 14.42 -3.13
N PHE A 59 14.43 14.06 -2.19
CA PHE A 59 14.57 14.41 -0.78
C PHE A 59 15.86 13.84 -0.16
N ILE A 60 16.14 12.55 -0.34
CA ILE A 60 17.36 11.92 0.19
C ILE A 60 18.62 12.55 -0.45
N THR A 61 18.55 12.91 -1.73
CA THR A 61 19.65 13.60 -2.43
C THR A 61 19.90 14.97 -1.81
N ALA A 62 18.85 15.76 -1.54
CA ALA A 62 18.98 17.05 -0.89
C ALA A 62 19.55 16.93 0.55
N GLU A 63 19.12 15.93 1.31
CA GLU A 63 19.65 15.69 2.67
C GLU A 63 21.11 15.20 2.64
N LEU A 64 21.53 14.45 1.62
CA LEU A 64 22.94 14.15 1.38
C LEU A 64 23.75 15.43 1.12
N GLU A 65 23.26 16.32 0.27
CA GLU A 65 23.94 17.58 -0.07
C GLU A 65 24.11 18.50 1.16
N LYS A 66 23.18 18.43 2.12
CA LYS A 66 23.27 19.11 3.42
C LYS A 66 24.21 18.41 4.42
N GLY A 67 24.66 17.20 4.14
CA GLY A 67 25.51 16.40 5.03
C GLY A 67 24.75 15.65 6.13
N HIS A 68 23.43 15.50 6.01
CA HIS A 68 22.59 14.81 7.00
C HIS A 68 22.54 13.29 6.79
N LEU A 69 23.11 12.77 5.70
CA LEU A 69 23.12 11.34 5.43
C LEU A 69 24.24 10.61 6.19
N VAL A 70 23.87 9.69 7.08
CA VAL A 70 24.79 8.89 7.88
C VAL A 70 25.35 7.72 7.04
N PRO A 71 26.69 7.65 6.81
CA PRO A 71 27.29 6.64 5.94
C PRO A 71 27.01 5.19 6.37
N ASP A 72 27.02 4.91 7.67
CA ASP A 72 26.78 3.56 8.20
C ASP A 72 25.35 3.08 7.94
N SER A 73 24.36 3.96 8.10
CA SER A 73 22.96 3.69 7.76
C SER A 73 22.78 3.41 6.26
N LEU A 74 23.47 4.17 5.40
CA LEU A 74 23.46 3.92 3.96
C LEU A 74 24.12 2.58 3.61
N LYS A 75 25.26 2.27 4.22
CA LYS A 75 25.96 0.99 4.02
C LYS A 75 25.06 -0.18 4.40
N GLN A 76 24.35 -0.11 5.53
CA GLN A 76 23.39 -1.12 5.95
C GLN A 76 22.31 -1.35 4.88
N ILE A 77 21.72 -0.29 4.33
CA ILE A 77 20.72 -0.39 3.26
C ILE A 77 21.31 -1.03 2.00
N SER A 78 22.50 -0.61 1.59
CA SER A 78 23.21 -1.12 0.42
C SER A 78 23.54 -2.62 0.55
N ASP A 79 24.03 -3.06 1.72
CA ASP A 79 24.37 -4.46 1.98
C ASP A 79 23.13 -5.36 1.99
N VAL A 80 22.02 -4.89 2.59
CA VAL A 80 20.73 -5.59 2.56
C VAL A 80 20.18 -5.66 1.13
N TRP A 81 20.37 -4.61 0.33
CA TRP A 81 19.94 -4.60 -1.06
C TRP A 81 20.74 -5.60 -1.91
N ALA A 82 22.07 -5.59 -1.79
CA ALA A 82 22.97 -6.48 -2.50
C ALA A 82 22.78 -7.95 -2.11
N SER A 83 22.59 -8.24 -0.81
CA SER A 83 22.37 -9.61 -0.32
C SER A 83 21.07 -10.25 -0.85
N ARG A 84 20.12 -9.43 -1.33
CA ARG A 84 18.91 -9.89 -2.04
C ARG A 84 19.14 -10.15 -3.53
N GLY A 85 20.39 -10.10 -4.01
CA GLY A 85 20.74 -10.29 -5.42
C GLY A 85 20.30 -9.15 -6.33
N ARG A 86 20.02 -7.95 -5.78
CA ARG A 86 19.53 -6.80 -6.55
C ARG A 86 20.71 -5.98 -7.10
N SER A 87 20.53 -5.44 -8.30
CA SER A 87 21.55 -4.60 -8.96
C SER A 87 21.78 -3.29 -8.21
N LYS A 88 22.98 -2.70 -8.34
CA LYS A 88 23.24 -1.35 -7.84
C LYS A 88 22.24 -0.36 -8.43
N VAL A 89 21.82 0.60 -7.61
CA VAL A 89 20.88 1.65 -8.01
C VAL A 89 21.64 2.90 -8.45
N ILE A 90 20.99 3.71 -9.29
CA ILE A 90 21.46 5.06 -9.63
C ILE A 90 20.89 6.02 -8.60
N GLY A 91 21.73 6.88 -7.99
CA GLY A 91 21.32 7.75 -6.90
C GLY A 91 20.74 6.95 -5.72
N PHE A 92 19.54 7.33 -5.27
CA PHE A 92 18.80 6.63 -4.21
C PHE A 92 17.55 5.92 -4.75
N ARG A 93 17.53 5.54 -6.04
CA ARG A 93 16.38 4.89 -6.71
C ARG A 93 16.20 3.41 -6.33
N TYR A 94 16.17 3.13 -5.03
CA TYR A 94 15.70 1.86 -4.48
C TYR A 94 14.18 1.72 -4.67
N ASP A 95 13.66 0.52 -4.37
CA ASP A 95 12.20 0.35 -4.26
C ASP A 95 11.63 1.25 -3.15
N LEU A 96 10.35 1.60 -3.26
CA LEU A 96 9.68 2.55 -2.35
C LEU A 96 9.84 2.16 -0.87
N GLU A 97 9.69 0.88 -0.55
CA GLU A 97 9.82 0.37 0.80
C GLU A 97 11.25 0.59 1.35
N THR A 98 12.26 0.37 0.52
CA THR A 98 13.67 0.54 0.88
C THR A 98 14.03 2.02 1.04
N GLN A 99 13.53 2.91 0.19
CA GLN A 99 13.71 4.36 0.35
C GLN A 99 13.08 4.85 1.67
N LEU A 100 11.85 4.41 1.98
CA LEU A 100 11.19 4.73 3.25
C LEU A 100 11.96 4.18 4.46
N GLN A 101 12.55 2.99 4.33
CA GLN A 101 13.41 2.44 5.38
C GLN A 101 14.67 3.30 5.58
N LEU A 102 15.30 3.77 4.49
CA LEU A 102 16.45 4.66 4.57
C LEU A 102 16.10 5.97 5.28
N VAL A 103 14.97 6.60 4.93
CA VAL A 103 14.47 7.79 5.62
C VAL A 103 14.18 7.51 7.10
N SER A 104 13.61 6.35 7.41
CA SER A 104 13.32 5.96 8.80
C SER A 104 14.58 5.80 9.66
N LEU A 105 15.70 5.35 9.08
CA LEU A 105 16.99 5.26 9.78
C LEU A 105 17.60 6.63 10.08
N HIS A 106 17.16 7.68 9.39
CA HIS A 106 17.65 9.05 9.52
C HIS A 106 16.60 9.98 10.14
N VAL A 107 15.64 9.44 10.90
CA VAL A 107 14.55 10.25 11.45
C VAL A 107 15.04 11.35 12.40
N HIS A 108 16.24 11.19 12.97
CA HIS A 108 16.88 12.16 13.84
C HIS A 108 17.83 13.11 13.10
N ASP A 109 18.23 12.76 11.89
CA ASP A 109 19.27 13.47 11.13
C ASP A 109 18.67 14.33 10.02
N PHE A 110 17.57 13.88 9.40
CA PHE A 110 16.92 14.56 8.29
C PHE A 110 16.02 15.72 8.74
N GLU A 111 15.95 16.74 7.89
CA GLU A 111 15.11 17.91 8.08
C GLU A 111 13.69 17.69 7.53
N PHE A 112 12.77 17.31 8.43
CA PHE A 112 11.35 17.15 8.10
C PHE A 112 10.56 18.46 8.23
N HIS A 113 9.46 18.54 7.49
CA HIS A 113 8.67 19.75 7.32
C HIS A 113 7.17 19.55 7.64
N GLY A 114 6.44 20.65 7.74
CA GLY A 114 4.98 20.65 7.88
C GLY A 114 4.49 20.32 9.29
N ARG A 115 3.18 20.06 9.43
CA ARG A 115 2.52 19.98 10.75
C ARG A 115 3.09 18.90 11.68
N ARG A 116 3.63 17.81 11.15
CA ARG A 116 4.11 16.64 11.91
C ARG A 116 5.61 16.71 12.24
N GLN A 117 6.32 17.74 11.77
CA GLN A 117 7.78 17.83 11.87
C GLN A 117 8.32 17.83 13.30
N SER A 118 7.54 18.30 14.27
CA SER A 118 7.95 18.41 15.67
C SER A 118 7.82 17.11 16.46
N SER A 119 7.22 16.07 15.88
CA SER A 119 6.90 14.83 16.58
C SER A 119 7.48 13.61 15.86
N LEU A 120 8.59 13.09 16.38
CA LEU A 120 9.23 11.88 15.86
C LEU A 120 8.29 10.67 15.86
N SER A 121 7.37 10.59 16.82
CA SER A 121 6.36 9.51 16.86
C SER A 121 5.35 9.63 15.72
N GLU A 122 4.91 10.84 15.37
CA GLU A 122 4.02 11.08 14.22
C GLU A 122 4.72 10.83 12.89
N ILE A 123 5.99 11.22 12.78
CA ILE A 123 6.83 10.92 11.62
C ILE A 123 6.98 9.41 11.46
N GLY A 124 7.37 8.71 12.54
CA GLY A 124 7.53 7.26 12.54
C GLY A 124 6.23 6.53 12.20
N ALA A 125 5.09 6.99 12.71
CA ALA A 125 3.78 6.43 12.39
C ALA A 125 3.43 6.60 10.89
N LEU A 126 3.71 7.77 10.31
CA LEU A 126 3.48 8.01 8.88
C LEU A 126 4.42 7.15 8.02
N LEU A 127 5.72 7.12 8.33
CA LEU A 127 6.69 6.28 7.60
C LEU A 127 6.33 4.79 7.70
N GLY A 128 5.87 4.34 8.87
CA GLY A 128 5.36 2.99 9.08
C GLY A 128 4.13 2.67 8.22
N ALA A 129 3.16 3.59 8.16
CA ALA A 129 2.00 3.47 7.27
C ALA A 129 2.40 3.41 5.80
N MET A 130 3.29 4.31 5.35
CA MET A 130 3.79 4.34 3.98
C MET A 130 4.56 3.07 3.60
N LYS A 131 5.32 2.47 4.53
CA LYS A 131 5.96 1.17 4.29
C LYS A 131 4.95 0.04 4.12
N SER A 132 3.85 0.06 4.88
CA SER A 132 2.75 -0.89 4.72
C SER A 132 2.10 -0.73 3.34
N HIS A 133 1.86 0.51 2.90
CA HIS A 133 1.33 0.82 1.58
C HIS A 133 2.27 0.35 0.47
N ALA A 134 3.58 0.60 0.59
CA ALA A 134 4.58 0.13 -0.37
C ALA A 134 4.57 -1.40 -0.54
N ARG A 135 4.43 -2.15 0.56
CA ARG A 135 4.29 -3.62 0.50
C ARG A 135 3.00 -4.05 -0.21
N GLN A 136 1.91 -3.31 0.02
CA GLN A 136 0.61 -3.60 -0.58
C GLN A 136 0.62 -3.28 -2.09
N MET A 137 1.24 -2.18 -2.52
CA MET A 137 1.42 -1.84 -3.94
C MET A 137 2.22 -2.91 -4.70
N ARG A 138 3.20 -3.55 -4.04
CA ARG A 138 3.97 -4.67 -4.61
C ARG A 138 3.11 -5.93 -4.83
N VAL A 139 2.06 -6.13 -4.03
CA VAL A 139 1.13 -7.26 -4.16
C VAL A 139 -0.06 -6.80 -5.01
N ARG A 140 0.06 -6.96 -6.32
CA ARG A 140 -0.87 -6.49 -7.38
C ARG A 140 -2.24 -7.19 -7.38
N THR A 141 -2.99 -7.10 -6.28
CA THR A 141 -4.31 -7.74 -6.14
C THR A 141 -5.42 -6.96 -6.86
N PHE A 142 -5.27 -5.65 -7.04
CA PHE A 142 -6.13 -4.75 -7.84
C PHE A 142 -7.66 -4.80 -7.62
N CYS A 143 -8.10 -5.36 -6.49
CA CYS A 143 -9.48 -5.35 -6.00
C CYS A 143 -9.56 -4.62 -4.65
N ARG A 144 -8.81 -3.53 -4.51
CA ARG A 144 -8.68 -2.80 -3.25
C ARG A 144 -9.93 -1.95 -2.99
N PRO A 145 -10.42 -1.89 -1.75
CA PRO A 145 -11.55 -1.03 -1.39
C PRO A 145 -11.24 0.45 -1.58
N ASP A 146 -12.25 1.24 -1.96
CA ASP A 146 -12.13 2.69 -2.16
C ASP A 146 -11.58 3.40 -0.91
N LEU A 147 -12.04 3.00 0.28
CA LEU A 147 -11.55 3.56 1.55
C LEU A 147 -10.05 3.36 1.75
N VAL A 148 -9.53 2.22 1.30
CA VAL A 148 -8.11 1.88 1.44
C VAL A 148 -7.27 2.71 0.49
N ILE A 149 -7.71 2.83 -0.77
CA ILE A 149 -7.06 3.69 -1.78
C ILE A 149 -7.09 5.16 -1.33
N ALA A 150 -8.23 5.63 -0.83
CA ALA A 150 -8.37 7.00 -0.32
C ALA A 150 -7.39 7.27 0.85
N LYS A 151 -7.25 6.32 1.79
CA LYS A 151 -6.29 6.44 2.89
C LYS A 151 -4.86 6.49 2.37
N GLU A 152 -4.50 5.66 1.41
CA GLU A 152 -3.17 5.63 0.80
C GLU A 152 -2.84 6.97 0.13
N LEU A 153 -3.79 7.59 -0.57
CA LEU A 153 -3.63 8.93 -1.17
C LEU A 153 -3.44 10.02 -0.11
N VAL A 154 -4.23 10.00 0.97
CA VAL A 154 -4.10 10.96 2.08
C VAL A 154 -2.76 10.82 2.82
N ASP A 155 -2.31 9.59 3.05
CA ASP A 155 -1.01 9.33 3.68
C ASP A 155 0.14 9.74 2.73
N SER A 156 0.00 9.51 1.43
CA SER A 156 0.96 9.97 0.40
C SER A 156 1.07 11.50 0.39
N GLN A 157 -0.07 12.20 0.46
CA GLN A 157 -0.10 13.66 0.57
C GLN A 157 0.55 14.15 1.85
N SER A 158 0.35 13.42 2.95
CA SER A 158 1.00 13.72 4.23
C SER A 158 2.51 13.52 4.14
N LEU A 159 2.99 12.49 3.45
CA LEU A 159 4.41 12.27 3.20
C LEU A 159 5.01 13.40 2.36
N PHE A 160 4.33 13.81 1.29
CA PHE A 160 4.77 14.90 0.41
C PHE A 160 4.92 16.22 1.17
N ASN A 161 4.00 16.50 2.10
CA ASN A 161 4.12 17.64 2.99
C ASN A 161 5.27 17.49 3.99
N LEU A 162 5.50 16.27 4.49
CA LEU A 162 6.55 15.98 5.45
C LEU A 162 7.96 16.17 4.85
N ILE A 163 8.16 15.79 3.59
CA ILE A 163 9.45 15.91 2.89
C ILE A 163 9.54 17.17 2.02
N ASN A 164 8.58 18.09 2.17
CA ASN A 164 8.53 19.39 1.48
C ASN A 164 8.72 19.30 -0.04
N VAL A 165 7.98 18.41 -0.71
CA VAL A 165 8.13 18.24 -2.16
C VAL A 165 7.73 19.51 -2.93
N PRO A 166 8.38 19.81 -4.07
CA PRO A 166 8.06 21.00 -4.87
C PRO A 166 6.66 20.95 -5.45
N ARG A 167 6.11 22.12 -5.79
CA ARG A 167 4.73 22.27 -6.28
C ARG A 167 4.38 21.38 -7.47
N VAL A 168 5.34 21.14 -8.37
CA VAL A 168 5.13 20.26 -9.53
C VAL A 168 4.81 18.82 -9.10
N GLN A 169 5.53 18.29 -8.10
CA GLN A 169 5.26 16.94 -7.57
C GLN A 169 3.95 16.91 -6.76
N GLN A 170 3.64 17.98 -6.02
CA GLN A 170 2.33 18.11 -5.35
C GLN A 170 1.16 18.03 -6.34
N LEU A 171 1.27 18.71 -7.49
CA LEU A 171 0.25 18.67 -8.54
C LEU A 171 0.09 17.27 -9.12
N ALA A 172 1.19 16.56 -9.37
CA ALA A 172 1.14 15.19 -9.89
C ALA A 172 0.41 14.21 -8.94
N LEU A 173 0.62 14.34 -7.62
CA LEU A 173 -0.16 13.57 -6.66
C LEU A 173 -1.64 13.97 -6.64
N ALA A 174 -1.94 15.26 -6.79
CA ALA A 174 -3.32 15.74 -6.89
C ALA A 174 -4.03 15.20 -8.14
N GLU A 175 -3.32 15.06 -9.26
CA GLU A 175 -3.85 14.42 -10.48
C GLU A 175 -4.19 12.94 -10.25
N ALA A 176 -3.34 12.19 -9.52
CA ALA A 176 -3.63 10.82 -9.12
C ALA A 176 -4.85 10.73 -8.19
N ALA A 177 -5.00 11.67 -7.25
CA ALA A 177 -6.18 11.76 -6.40
C ALA A 177 -7.45 12.10 -7.19
N GLN A 178 -7.36 13.04 -8.13
CA GLN A 178 -8.47 13.43 -9.00
C GLN A 178 -8.91 12.26 -9.90
N PHE A 179 -7.97 11.48 -10.43
CA PHE A 179 -8.27 10.26 -11.19
C PHE A 179 -9.13 9.30 -10.38
N PHE A 180 -8.76 9.05 -9.11
CA PHE A 180 -9.54 8.23 -8.19
C PHE A 180 -10.94 8.81 -7.92
N GLU A 181 -11.03 10.11 -7.59
CA GLU A 181 -12.29 10.78 -7.26
C GLU A 181 -13.31 10.73 -8.42
N VAL A 182 -12.86 11.02 -9.65
CA VAL A 182 -13.72 10.98 -10.84
C VAL A 182 -14.33 9.59 -11.05
N ILE A 183 -13.57 8.53 -10.84
CA ILE A 183 -14.05 7.15 -10.98
C ILE A 183 -15.05 6.80 -9.86
N VAL A 184 -14.74 7.15 -8.62
CA VAL A 184 -15.63 6.90 -7.48
C VAL A 184 -16.98 7.60 -7.68
N GLU A 185 -16.99 8.87 -8.08
CA GLU A 185 -18.23 9.60 -8.31
C GLU A 185 -19.00 9.05 -9.53
N ARG A 186 -18.30 8.61 -10.60
CA ARG A 186 -18.91 7.90 -11.73
C ARG A 186 -19.66 6.65 -11.28
N GLU A 187 -19.02 5.79 -10.48
CA GLU A 187 -19.64 4.54 -10.04
C GLU A 187 -20.76 4.76 -9.02
N LYS A 188 -20.61 5.74 -8.14
CA LYS A 188 -21.67 6.16 -7.21
C LYS A 188 -22.90 6.64 -7.97
N GLY A 189 -22.72 7.44 -9.03
CA GLY A 189 -23.82 7.86 -9.92
C GLY A 189 -24.52 6.68 -10.59
N ARG A 190 -23.76 5.72 -11.15
CA ARG A 190 -24.31 4.49 -11.76
C ARG A 190 -25.10 3.65 -10.76
N ARG A 191 -24.60 3.48 -9.53
CA ARG A 191 -25.29 2.76 -8.45
C ARG A 191 -26.61 3.45 -8.08
N GLN A 192 -26.60 4.78 -7.93
CA GLN A 192 -27.81 5.54 -7.61
C GLN A 192 -28.88 5.44 -8.71
N GLN A 193 -28.49 5.46 -9.98
CA GLN A 193 -29.41 5.27 -11.11
C GLN A 193 -30.04 3.87 -11.10
N ARG A 194 -29.25 2.82 -10.87
CA ARG A 194 -29.75 1.44 -10.76
C ARG A 194 -30.74 1.27 -9.61
N LEU A 195 -30.47 1.89 -8.46
CA LEU A 195 -31.36 1.85 -7.30
C LEU A 195 -32.69 2.60 -7.56
N ARG A 196 -32.67 3.67 -8.36
CA ARG A 196 -33.89 4.38 -8.77
C ARG A 196 -34.71 3.55 -9.76
N ALA A 197 -34.07 3.04 -10.81
CA ALA A 197 -34.74 2.19 -11.81
C ALA A 197 -35.32 0.90 -11.21
N GLY A 198 -34.63 0.29 -10.23
CA GLY A 198 -35.13 -0.89 -9.52
C GLY A 198 -36.31 -0.62 -8.58
N LYS A 199 -36.49 0.63 -8.11
CA LYS A 199 -37.65 1.04 -7.29
C LYS A 199 -38.88 1.39 -8.11
N GLU A 200 -38.74 1.68 -9.40
CA GLU A 200 -39.86 1.99 -10.31
C GLU A 200 -40.52 0.71 -10.89
N ILE A 201 -39.91 -0.46 -10.70
CA ILE A 201 -40.39 -1.76 -11.22
C ILE A 201 -41.14 -2.57 -10.13
N LEU A 202 -41.25 -2.05 -8.90
CA LEU A 202 -41.99 -2.66 -7.78
C LEU A 202 -43.17 -1.79 -7.37
#